data_AF-A0A842L6N2-F1
#
_entry.id   AF-A0A842L6N2-F1
#
_cell.length_a   1.000
_cell.length_b   1.000
_cell.length_c   1.000
_cell.angle_alpha   90.00
_cell.angle_beta   90.00
_cell.angle_gamma   90.00
#
_symmetry.space_group_name_H-M   'P 1'
#
loop_
_entity.id
_entity.type
_entity.pdbx_description
1 polymer ?
#
loop_
_entity_poly.entity_id
_entity_poly.type
_entity_poly.pdbx_seq_one_letter_code
_entity_poly.pdbx_strand_id
1 'polypeptide(L)'
;MLNRIEAKELQDKLIIIYKFISQQKHLKRFFDYNPPEQSELIKRLLKSPGAEKILKEAILELEKIIDPGVEKSEDLFYHVLNREDVEFMARRYGMRDSWDFNKLNIEKLLKRI
;
A
#
# COMPACT_ATOMS: atom_id res chain seq x y z
N MET A 1 -13.89 14.04 7.25
CA MET A 1 -14.11 12.68 6.73
C MET A 1 -13.68 12.66 5.29
N LEU A 2 -12.96 11.62 4.85
CA LEU A 2 -12.65 11.42 3.43
C LEU A 2 -13.95 11.07 2.69
N ASN A 3 -14.15 11.63 1.50
CA ASN A 3 -15.21 11.16 0.61
C ASN A 3 -14.79 9.85 -0.07
N ARG A 4 -15.73 9.18 -0.76
CA ARG A 4 -15.50 7.91 -1.44
C ARG A 4 -14.32 7.93 -2.42
N ILE A 5 -14.15 9.02 -3.16
CA ILE A 5 -13.08 9.18 -4.16
C ILE A 5 -11.74 9.33 -3.45
N GLU A 6 -11.67 10.21 -2.45
CA GLU A 6 -10.46 10.43 -1.65
C GLU A 6 -10.04 9.15 -0.91
N ALA A 7 -11.01 8.38 -0.40
CA ALA A 7 -10.76 7.11 0.26
C ALA A 7 -10.21 6.07 -0.73
N LYS A 8 -10.79 5.96 -1.93
CA LYS A 8 -10.31 5.07 -2.98
C LYS A 8 -8.88 5.41 -3.41
N GLU A 9 -8.62 6.70 -3.63
CA GLU A 9 -7.28 7.16 -3.98
C GLU A 9 -6.25 6.86 -2.90
N LEU A 10 -6.58 7.09 -1.63
CA LEU A 10 -5.68 6.77 -0.53
C LEU A 10 -5.46 5.25 -0.45
N GLN A 11 -6.52 4.46 -0.59
CA GLN A 11 -6.44 3.01 -0.51
C GLN A 11 -5.57 2.41 -1.61
N ASP A 12 -5.70 2.86 -2.86
CA ASP A 12 -4.86 2.39 -3.96
C ASP A 12 -3.38 2.68 -3.70
N LYS A 13 -3.07 3.88 -3.18
CA LYS A 13 -1.69 4.25 -2.81
C LYS A 13 -1.15 3.40 -1.66
N LEU A 14 -1.97 3.07 -0.67
CA LEU A 14 -1.57 2.16 0.42
C LEU A 14 -1.39 0.72 -0.07
N ILE A 15 -2.21 0.25 -1.01
CA ILE A 15 -2.06 -1.07 -1.64
C ILE A 15 -0.70 -1.16 -2.37
N ILE A 16 -0.32 -0.14 -3.13
CA ILE A 16 0.99 -0.09 -3.82
C ILE A 16 2.13 -0.22 -2.79
N ILE A 17 2.07 0.58 -1.71
CA ILE A 17 3.07 0.56 -0.64
C ILE A 17 3.11 -0.81 0.06
N TYR A 18 1.95 -1.39 0.37
CA TYR A 18 1.85 -2.68 1.03
C TYR A 18 2.46 -3.80 0.17
N LYS A 19 2.08 -3.88 -1.11
CA LYS A 19 2.60 -4.91 -2.03
C LYS A 19 4.12 -4.81 -2.17
N PHE A 20 4.63 -3.59 -2.29
CA PHE A 20 6.06 -3.37 -2.34
C PHE A 20 6.77 -3.82 -1.07
N ILE A 21 6.31 -3.40 0.12
CA ILE A 21 6.92 -3.80 1.40
C ILE A 21 6.90 -5.33 1.55
N SER A 22 5.78 -5.96 1.22
CA SER A 22 5.64 -7.41 1.27
C SER A 22 6.63 -8.10 0.33
N GLN A 23 6.72 -7.66 -0.93
CA GLN A 23 7.69 -8.17 -1.90
C GLN A 23 9.14 -7.97 -1.44
N GLN A 24 9.49 -6.80 -0.91
CA GLN A 24 10.83 -6.53 -0.39
C GLN A 24 11.20 -7.46 0.76
N LYS A 25 10.29 -7.68 1.71
CA LYS A 25 10.52 -8.61 2.81
C LYS A 25 10.66 -10.04 2.32
N HIS A 26 9.85 -10.46 1.35
CA HIS A 26 9.97 -11.78 0.73
C HIS A 26 11.32 -11.95 0.00
N LEU A 27 11.71 -10.99 -0.84
CA LEU A 27 12.98 -11.02 -1.56
C LEU A 27 14.18 -11.05 -0.61
N LYS A 28 14.17 -10.21 0.42
CA LYS A 28 15.20 -10.20 1.45
C LYS A 28 15.26 -11.54 2.20
N ARG A 29 14.10 -12.11 2.56
CA ARG A 29 14.03 -13.36 3.34
C ARG A 29 14.50 -14.58 2.53
N PHE A 30 14.18 -14.64 1.24
CA PHE A 30 14.43 -15.82 0.42
C PHE A 30 15.72 -15.76 -0.40
N PHE A 31 16.18 -14.56 -0.77
CA PHE A 31 17.30 -14.37 -1.70
C PHE A 31 18.41 -13.48 -1.14
N ASP A 32 18.34 -13.07 0.13
CA ASP A 32 19.23 -12.07 0.75
C ASP A 32 19.38 -10.79 -0.11
N TYR A 33 18.31 -10.46 -0.84
CA TYR A 33 18.30 -9.34 -1.75
C TYR A 33 18.31 -8.02 -0.98
N ASN A 34 19.29 -7.18 -1.29
CA ASN A 34 19.37 -5.80 -0.81
C ASN A 34 18.87 -4.86 -1.91
N PRO A 35 17.68 -4.25 -1.76
CA PRO A 35 17.18 -3.31 -2.75
C PRO A 35 18.10 -2.10 -2.90
N PRO A 36 18.13 -1.47 -4.10
CA PRO A 36 18.84 -0.22 -4.34
C PRO A 36 18.34 0.90 -3.43
N GLU A 37 19.03 2.05 -3.41
CA GLU A 37 18.71 3.17 -2.52
C GLU A 37 17.23 3.55 -2.56
N GLN A 38 16.52 3.14 -1.51
CA GLN A 38 15.15 3.55 -1.26
C GLN A 38 15.14 4.87 -0.47
N SER A 39 14.04 5.61 -0.58
CA SER A 39 13.82 6.76 0.29
C SER A 39 13.94 6.36 1.76
N GLU A 40 14.47 7.27 2.60
CA GLU A 40 14.66 7.03 4.03
C GLU A 40 13.36 6.56 4.73
N LEU A 41 12.23 7.04 4.23
CA LEU A 41 10.92 6.69 4.74
C LEU A 41 10.50 5.25 4.39
N ILE A 42 10.78 4.79 3.17
CA ILE A 42 10.58 3.38 2.80
C ILE A 42 11.50 2.49 3.67
N LYS A 43 12.77 2.89 3.87
CA LYS A 43 13.69 2.16 4.76
C LYS A 43 13.13 2.05 6.18
N ARG A 44 12.52 3.12 6.70
CA ARG A 44 11.83 3.11 8.01
C ARG A 44 10.63 2.18 8.02
N LEU A 45 9.79 2.20 6.98
CA LEU A 45 8.64 1.30 6.86
C LEU A 45 9.07 -0.18 6.80
N LEU A 46 10.13 -0.50 6.05
CA LEU A 46 10.66 -1.86 5.97
C LEU A 46 11.24 -2.36 7.30
N LYS A 47 11.84 -1.46 8.09
CA LYS A 47 12.42 -1.77 9.40
C LYS A 47 11.38 -1.79 10.53
N SER A 48 10.23 -1.16 10.35
CA SER A 48 9.20 -1.03 11.38
C SER A 48 8.44 -2.35 11.59
N PRO A 49 8.57 -2.99 12.76
CA PRO A 49 7.76 -4.16 13.10
C PRO A 49 6.29 -3.76 13.12
N GLY A 50 5.46 -4.47 12.37
CA GLY A 50 4.02 -4.20 12.30
C GLY A 50 3.57 -3.21 11.23
N ALA A 51 4.47 -2.64 10.40
CA ALA A 51 4.08 -1.76 9.29
C ALA A 51 3.05 -2.41 8.34
N GLU A 52 3.21 -3.69 8.01
CA GLU A 52 2.25 -4.43 7.19
C GLU A 52 0.89 -4.58 7.86
N LYS A 53 0.86 -4.75 9.19
CA LYS A 53 -0.38 -4.85 9.96
C LYS A 53 -1.12 -3.50 9.95
N ILE A 54 -0.41 -2.41 10.21
CA ILE A 54 -0.97 -1.05 10.18
C ILE A 54 -1.51 -0.72 8.78
N LEU A 55 -0.74 -1.01 7.72
CA LEU A 55 -1.18 -0.81 6.34
C LEU A 55 -2.41 -1.65 6.01
N LYS A 56 -2.43 -2.92 6.42
CA LYS A 56 -3.60 -3.80 6.24
C LYS A 56 -4.84 -3.23 6.93
N GLU A 57 -4.71 -2.78 8.17
CA GLU A 57 -5.81 -2.19 8.93
C GLU A 57 -6.33 -0.91 8.26
N ALA A 58 -5.44 0.00 7.88
CA ALA A 58 -5.79 1.24 7.18
C ALA A 58 -6.48 0.97 5.83
N ILE A 59 -5.99 0.01 5.04
CA ILE A 59 -6.62 -0.38 3.77
C ILE A 59 -8.06 -0.87 4.00
N LEU A 60 -8.30 -1.69 5.03
CA LEU A 60 -9.62 -2.22 5.35
C LEU A 60 -10.56 -1.15 5.90
N GLU A 61 -10.06 -0.18 6.65
CA GLU A 61 -10.86 0.95 7.12
C GLU A 61 -11.33 1.84 5.96
N LEU A 62 -10.46 2.06 4.97
CA LEU A 62 -10.84 2.79 3.77
C LEU A 62 -11.88 2.04 2.93
N GLU A 63 -11.84 0.70 2.90
CA GLU A 63 -12.85 -0.09 2.19
C GLU A 63 -14.25 0.16 2.75
N LYS A 64 -14.40 0.29 4.07
CA LYS A 64 -15.70 0.62 4.70
C LYS A 64 -16.26 1.98 4.29
N ILE A 65 -15.39 2.91 3.89
CA ILE A 65 -15.80 4.22 3.36
C ILE A 65 -16.18 4.09 1.88
N ILE A 66 -15.48 3.22 1.14
CA ILE A 66 -15.66 3.02 -0.30
C ILE A 66 -16.89 2.18 -0.60
N ASP A 67 -17.14 1.15 0.20
CA ASP A 67 -18.28 0.26 0.16
C ASP A 67 -18.80 0.03 1.59
N PRO A 68 -19.74 0.86 2.06
CA PRO A 68 -20.31 0.73 3.41
C PRO A 68 -21.04 -0.60 3.67
N GLY A 69 -21.43 -1.33 2.62
CA GLY A 69 -22.09 -2.63 2.72
C GLY A 69 -21.13 -3.80 2.90
N VAL A 70 -19.81 -3.56 2.86
CA VAL A 70 -18.81 -4.62 2.92
C VAL A 70 -18.75 -5.27 4.31
N GLU A 71 -18.93 -6.59 4.36
CA GLU A 71 -18.72 -7.35 5.58
C GLU A 71 -17.24 -7.70 5.76
N LYS A 72 -16.74 -7.58 7.00
CA LYS A 72 -15.37 -8.03 7.32
C LYS A 72 -15.31 -9.55 7.26
N SER A 73 -14.56 -10.08 6.30
CA SER A 73 -14.16 -11.49 6.24
C SER A 73 -12.63 -11.62 6.25
N GLU A 74 -12.13 -12.84 6.51
CA GLU A 74 -10.69 -13.11 6.40
C GLU A 74 -10.16 -12.86 4.97
N ASP A 75 -11.00 -13.16 3.96
CA ASP A 75 -10.67 -13.01 2.55
C ASP A 75 -10.83 -11.59 2.02
N LEU A 76 -11.54 -10.70 2.74
CA LEU A 76 -11.79 -9.33 2.28
C LEU A 76 -10.50 -8.60 1.93
N PHE A 77 -9.48 -8.75 2.77
CA PHE A 77 -8.20 -8.11 2.51
C PHE A 77 -7.56 -8.62 1.22
N TYR A 78 -7.59 -9.94 0.99
CA TYR A 78 -7.07 -10.55 -0.22
C TYR A 78 -7.85 -10.08 -1.46
N HIS A 79 -9.17 -9.96 -1.34
CA HIS A 79 -10.02 -9.44 -2.40
C HIS A 79 -9.67 -7.98 -2.74
N VAL A 80 -9.62 -7.09 -1.75
CA VAL A 80 -9.24 -5.67 -1.94
C VAL A 80 -7.85 -5.54 -2.55
N LEU A 81 -6.91 -6.37 -2.11
CA LEU A 81 -5.54 -6.35 -2.57
C LEU A 81 -5.38 -6.79 -4.04
N ASN A 82 -6.29 -7.62 -4.55
CA ASN A 82 -6.20 -8.24 -5.88
C ASN A 82 -7.34 -7.82 -6.83
N ARG A 83 -8.21 -6.89 -6.42
CA ARG A 83 -9.29 -6.37 -7.27
C ARG A 83 -8.79 -5.69 -8.55
N GLU A 84 -7.55 -5.19 -8.53
CA GLU A 84 -6.91 -4.48 -9.64
C GLU A 84 -5.42 -4.80 -9.66
N ASP A 85 -4.84 -4.83 -10.86
CA ASP A 85 -3.41 -5.01 -11.04
C ASP A 85 -2.62 -3.80 -10.48
N VAL A 86 -1.50 -4.08 -9.80
CA VAL A 86 -0.74 -3.03 -9.10
C VAL A 86 0.01 -2.11 -10.07
N GLU A 87 0.43 -2.62 -11.22
CA GLU A 87 1.08 -1.78 -12.24
C GLU A 87 0.07 -0.84 -12.87
N PHE A 88 -1.15 -1.30 -13.09
CA PHE A 88 -2.24 -0.44 -13.55
C PHE A 88 -2.61 0.64 -12.52
N MET A 89 -2.70 0.28 -11.23
CA MET A 89 -2.90 1.24 -10.14
C MET A 89 -1.75 2.28 -10.08
N ALA A 90 -0.50 1.84 -10.19
CA ALA A 90 0.66 2.73 -10.14
C ALA A 90 0.64 3.77 -11.27
N ARG A 91 0.33 3.33 -12.50
CA ARG A 91 0.23 4.22 -13.67
C ARG A 91 -0.84 5.31 -13.51
N ARG A 92 -1.96 5.01 -12.84
CA ARG A 92 -3.01 6.01 -12.52
C ARG A 92 -2.46 7.20 -11.74
N TYR A 93 -1.39 7.00 -10.96
CA TYR A 93 -0.76 8.05 -10.15
C TYR A 93 0.54 8.60 -10.74
N GLY A 94 0.76 8.39 -12.06
CA GLY A 94 1.92 8.93 -12.77
C GLY A 94 3.25 8.24 -12.43
N MET A 95 3.19 7.04 -11.82
CA MET A 95 4.34 6.17 -11.64
C MET A 95 4.65 5.42 -12.94
N ARG A 96 5.93 5.20 -13.24
CA ARG A 96 6.34 4.35 -14.37
C ARG A 96 5.91 2.89 -14.16
N ASP A 97 6.08 2.42 -12.94
CA ASP A 97 5.80 1.08 -12.45
C ASP A 97 5.53 1.12 -10.94
N SER A 98 5.16 -0.01 -10.32
CA SER A 98 4.88 -0.10 -8.88
C SER A 98 6.10 0.18 -7.96
N TRP A 99 7.28 0.42 -8.54
CA TRP A 99 8.53 0.70 -7.83
C TRP A 99 8.89 2.20 -7.82
N ASP A 100 8.25 3.02 -8.65
CA ASP A 100 8.49 4.47 -8.76
C ASP A 100 7.81 5.28 -7.64
N PHE A 101 8.30 5.08 -6.41
CA PHE A 101 7.76 5.69 -5.19
C PHE A 101 7.92 7.20 -5.07
N ASN A 102 8.80 7.81 -5.86
CA ASN A 102 9.04 9.24 -5.83
C ASN A 102 7.78 10.04 -6.23
N LYS A 103 6.86 9.42 -6.98
CA LYS A 103 5.60 10.05 -7.43
C LYS A 103 4.48 9.98 -6.41
N LEU A 104 4.56 9.08 -5.43
CA LEU A 104 3.49 8.85 -4.45
C LEU A 104 3.44 9.88 -3.31
N ASN A 105 4.47 10.70 -3.13
CA ASN A 105 4.63 11.61 -1.98
C ASN A 105 4.25 10.91 -0.66
N ILE A 106 4.98 9.83 -0.36
CA ILE A 106 4.67 8.91 0.75
C ILE A 106 4.65 9.63 2.10
N GLU A 107 5.47 10.67 2.28
CA GLU A 107 5.46 11.50 3.50
C GLU A 107 4.08 12.10 3.78
N LYS A 108 3.43 12.64 2.75
CA LYS A 108 2.09 13.22 2.90
C LYS A 108 1.04 12.13 3.15
N LEU A 109 1.25 10.93 2.61
CA LEU A 109 0.35 9.79 2.82
C LEU A 109 0.43 9.28 4.25
N LEU A 110 1.63 9.02 4.78
CA LEU A 110 1.79 8.51 6.14
C LEU A 110 1.30 9.48 7.22
N LYS A 111 1.36 10.79 6.98
CA LYS A 111 0.80 11.80 7.91
C LYS A 111 -0.73 11.75 8.01
N ARG A 112 -1.41 11.03 7.11
CA ARG A 112 -2.86 10.90 7.05
C ARG A 112 -3.37 9.59 7.66
N ILE A 113 -2.47 8.75 8.13
CA ILE A 113 -2.72 7.46 8.79
C ILE A 113 -2.28 7.60 10.25
#